data_AF-A0A923WQ78-F1
#
_entry.id   AF-A0A923WQ78-F1
#
_cell.length_a   1.000
_cell.length_b   1.000
_cell.length_c   1.000
_cell.angle_alpha   90.00
_cell.angle_beta   90.00
_cell.angle_gamma   90.00
#
_symmetry.space_group_name_H-M   'P 1'
#
loop_
_entity.id
_entity.type
_entity.pdbx_description
1 polymer ?
#
loop_
_entity_poly.entity_id
_entity_poly.type
_entity_poly.pdbx_seq_one_letter_code
_entity_poly.pdbx_strand_id
1 'polypeptide(L)' 'MRQKSALPSKLCPVCARPFFWRKKWERDWDSVKYCSDRCRAAGPSTAARGAS' A
#
# COMPACT_ATOMS: atom_id res chain seq x y z
N MET A 1 22.83 15.23 -12.57
CA MET A 1 21.54 14.52 -12.74
C MET A 1 20.82 14.52 -11.39
N ARG A 2 19.69 15.23 -11.25
CA ARG A 2 18.96 15.32 -9.99
C ARG A 2 18.15 14.03 -9.83
N GLN A 3 18.66 13.11 -9.02
CA GLN A 3 17.95 11.93 -8.57
C GLN A 3 16.68 12.41 -7.87
N LYS A 4 15.55 12.44 -8.58
CA LYS A 4 14.24 12.73 -7.98
C LYS A 4 14.00 11.58 -7.01
N SER A 5 14.10 11.87 -5.73
CA SER A 5 13.88 10.95 -4.63
C SER A 5 12.60 10.15 -4.86
N ALA A 6 12.73 8.93 -5.38
CA ALA A 6 11.61 8.04 -5.52
C ALA A 6 11.19 7.69 -4.09
N LEU A 7 10.07 8.25 -3.67
CA LEU A 7 9.48 7.96 -2.38
C LEU A 7 9.28 6.44 -2.26
N PRO A 8 9.48 5.87 -1.06
CA PRO A 8 9.29 4.45 -0.87
C PRO A 8 7.85 4.08 -1.27
N SER A 9 7.71 3.09 -2.13
CA SER A 9 6.44 2.49 -2.50
C SER A 9 6.27 1.16 -1.79
N LYS A 10 5.02 0.84 -1.43
CA LYS A 10 4.62 -0.43 -0.84
C LYS A 10 3.49 -1.03 -1.68
N LEU A 11 3.33 -2.34 -1.60
CA LEU A 11 2.29 -3.09 -2.31
C LEU A 11 1.17 -3.41 -1.33
N CYS A 12 -0.07 -3.07 -1.67
CA CYS A 12 -1.20 -3.39 -0.83
C CYS A 12 -1.53 -4.90 -0.93
N PRO A 13 -1.54 -5.67 0.18
CA PRO A 13 -1.79 -7.11 0.14
C PRO A 13 -3.25 -7.48 -0.19
N VAL A 14 -4.15 -6.49 -0.25
CA VAL A 14 -5.59 -6.70 -0.51
C VAL A 14 -5.93 -6.50 -1.98
N CYS A 15 -5.46 -5.38 -2.56
CA CYS A 15 -5.78 -5.02 -3.94
C CYS A 15 -4.58 -5.14 -4.90
N ALA A 16 -3.42 -5.57 -4.40
CA ALA A 16 -2.16 -5.70 -5.13
C ALA A 16 -1.74 -4.42 -5.89
N ARG A 17 -2.22 -3.24 -5.47
CA ARG A 17 -1.86 -1.97 -6.10
C ARG A 17 -0.67 -1.34 -5.38
N PRO A 18 0.34 -0.85 -6.12
CA PRO A 18 1.43 -0.09 -5.53
C PRO A 18 0.89 1.24 -5.01
N PHE A 19 1.32 1.64 -3.83
CA PHE A 19 1.02 2.93 -3.23
C PHE A 19 2.29 3.56 -2.69
N PHE A 20 2.41 4.88 -2.87
CA PHE A 20 3.60 5.64 -2.49
C PHE A 20 3.46 6.23 -1.10
N TRP A 21 4.59 6.42 -0.42
CA TRP A 21 4.66 7.16 0.83
C TRP A 21 3.95 8.52 0.72
N ARG A 22 3.25 8.89 1.78
CA ARG A 22 2.57 10.17 1.92
C ARG A 22 3.03 10.83 3.21
N LYS A 23 3.09 12.15 3.23
CA LYS A 23 3.48 12.94 4.42
C LYS A 23 2.66 12.60 5.67
N LYS A 24 1.38 12.24 5.52
CA LYS A 24 0.52 11.79 6.63
C LYS A 24 0.98 10.49 7.31
N TRP A 25 1.87 9.74 6.66
CA TRP A 25 2.38 8.46 7.14
C TRP A 25 3.82 8.56 7.66
N GLU A 26 4.39 9.76 7.78
CA GLU A 26 5.77 9.94 8.22
C GLU A 26 6.07 9.23 9.56
N ARG A 27 5.11 9.21 10.49
CA ARG A 27 5.26 8.62 11.83
C ARG A 27 4.97 7.12 11.87
N ASP A 28 4.02 6.66 11.06
CA ASP A 28 3.47 5.30 11.12
C ASP A 28 3.74 4.48 9.85
N TRP A 29 4.61 4.95 8.96
CA TRP A 29 4.85 4.33 7.65
C TRP A 29 5.17 2.85 7.75
N ASP A 30 5.93 2.45 8.78
CA ASP A 30 6.26 1.06 9.04
C ASP A 30 5.00 0.19 9.27
N SER A 31 4.05 0.70 10.06
CA SER A 31 2.74 0.08 10.32
C SER A 31 1.79 0.12 9.11
N VAL A 32 1.95 1.08 8.20
CA VAL A 32 1.10 1.21 7.01
C VAL A 32 1.43 0.12 5.98
N LYS A 33 0.52 -0.86 5.88
CA LYS A 33 0.58 -1.99 4.92
C LYS A 33 -0.48 -1.89 3.81
N TYR A 34 -1.51 -1.07 4.00
CA TYR A 34 -2.69 -1.00 3.14
C TYR A 34 -2.77 0.36 2.44
N CYS A 35 -3.21 0.38 1.17
CA CYS A 35 -3.33 1.63 0.41
C CYS A 35 -4.42 2.57 0.94
N SER A 36 -5.39 2.05 1.70
CA SER A 36 -6.58 2.78 2.17
C SER A 36 -7.26 2.03 3.32
N ASP A 37 -8.05 2.74 4.13
CA ASP A 37 -8.82 2.17 5.24
C ASP A 37 -9.78 1.06 4.79
N ARG A 38 -10.32 1.16 3.57
CA ARG A 38 -11.12 0.07 2.99
C ARG A 38 -10.34 -1.24 2.90
N CYS A 39 -9.09 -1.20 2.44
CA CYS A 39 -8.24 -2.40 2.38
C CYS A 39 -7.83 -2.85 3.78
N ARG A 40 -7.60 -1.92 4.71
CA ARG A 40 -7.33 -2.26 6.12
C ARG A 40 -8.49 -3.03 6.75
N ALA A 41 -9.73 -2.58 6.50
CA ALA A 41 -10.94 -3.19 7.04
C ALA A 41 -11.31 -4.51 6.33
N ALA A 42 -11.06 -4.61 5.02
CA ALA A 42 -11.30 -5.84 4.27
C ALA A 42 -10.36 -6.99 4.69
N GLY A 43 -9.17 -6.66 5.22
CA GLY A 43 -8.12 -7.62 5.53
C GLY A 43 -7.51 -8.23 4.26
N PRO A 44 -6.39 -8.98 4.36
CA PRO A 44 -5.90 -9.80 3.27
C PRO A 44 -6.97 -10.87 3.02
N SER A 45 -7.88 -10.58 2.10
CA SER A 45 -8.85 -11.54 1.66
C SER A 45 -8.07 -12.68 1.03
N THR A 46 -7.99 -13.82 1.71
CA THR A 46 -7.65 -15.14 1.16
C THR A 46 -8.72 -15.59 0.16
N ALA A 47 -9.16 -14.68 -0.70
CA ALA A 47 -10.03 -14.87 -1.83
C ALA A 47 -9.21 -14.56 -3.08
N ALA A 48 -8.09 -15.27 -3.23
CA ALA A 48 -7.56 -15.57 -4.55
C ALA A 48 -8.55 -16.51 -5.25
N ARG A 49 -9.67 -15.96 -5.69
CA ARG A 49 -10.45 -16.42 -6.84
C ARG A 49 -10.61 -15.16 -7.67
N GLY A 50 -9.59 -14.80 -8.43
CA GLY A 50 -9.40 -15.45 -9.72
C GLY A 50 -10.46 -14.85 -10.63
N ALA A 51 -10.13 -13.69 -11.19
CA ALA A 51 -10.84 -13.13 -12.32
C ALA A 51 -10.97 -14.21 -13.40
N SER A 52 -12.20 -14.43 -13.86
CA SER A 52 -12.48 -14.91 -15.22
C SER A 52 -12.96 -13.72 -16.03
#